data_AF-A0A538NUJ1-F1
#
_entry.id   AF-A0A538NUJ1-F1
#
_cell.length_a   1.000
_cell.length_b   1.000
_cell.length_c   1.000
_cell.angle_alpha   90.00
_cell.angle_beta   90.00
_cell.angle_gamma   90.00
#
_symmetry.space_group_name_H-M   'P 1'
#
loop_
_entity.id
_entity.type
_entity.pdbx_description
1 polymer ?
#
loop_
_entity_poly.entity_id
_entity_poly.type
_entity_poly.pdbx_seq_one_letter_code
_entity_poly.pdbx_strand_id
1 'polypeptide(L)'
;MIFGVTRQILVGALTFGIAASALILTSCSTTETRISKHPEIYQSLSPRDQALVSHGEIRAGLSVNAVWLAWGSPDRKIVGSMRGRPTETWIYVNYTTAPYGYGYPYGPYGYGRGYGFGFTSLGFVGSHHRHGGRTFVFFGDPFYDPFYYSYIPPSIPYPAKIVSFASGRVVSFQYLAPPY
;
A
#
# COMPACT_ATOMS: atom_id res chain seq x y z
N MET A 1 -42.82 -12.70 -38.64
CA MET A 1 -42.59 -11.52 -37.77
C MET A 1 -41.77 -11.86 -36.50
N ILE A 2 -40.80 -12.79 -36.55
CA ILE A 2 -40.06 -13.24 -35.34
C ILE A 2 -38.58 -12.78 -35.35
N PHE A 3 -38.00 -12.51 -36.52
CA PHE A 3 -36.58 -12.09 -36.66
C PHE A 3 -36.29 -10.61 -36.31
N GLY A 4 -37.30 -9.76 -36.19
CA GLY A 4 -37.12 -8.32 -35.89
C GLY A 4 -36.96 -7.99 -34.40
N VAL A 5 -37.53 -8.83 -33.53
CA VAL A 5 -37.63 -8.59 -32.08
C VAL A 5 -36.32 -8.91 -31.36
N THR A 6 -35.63 -9.98 -31.78
CA THR A 6 -34.33 -10.38 -31.20
C THR A 6 -33.21 -9.38 -31.48
N ARG A 7 -33.25 -8.69 -32.63
CA ARG A 7 -32.26 -7.66 -33.01
C ARG A 7 -32.39 -6.39 -32.16
N GLN A 8 -33.60 -6.01 -31.76
CA GLN A 8 -33.85 -4.85 -30.90
C GLN A 8 -33.46 -5.10 -29.44
N ILE A 9 -33.70 -6.32 -28.95
CA ILE A 9 -33.33 -6.73 -27.58
C ILE A 9 -31.80 -6.80 -27.43
N LEU A 10 -31.08 -7.31 -28.45
CA LEU A 10 -29.61 -7.35 -28.47
C LEU A 10 -28.99 -5.94 -28.49
N VAL A 11 -29.57 -5.00 -29.26
CA VAL A 11 -29.07 -3.61 -29.33
C VAL A 11 -29.35 -2.85 -28.01
N GLY A 12 -30.50 -3.07 -27.37
CA GLY A 12 -30.83 -2.47 -26.08
C GLY A 12 -29.99 -2.99 -24.92
N ALA A 13 -29.62 -4.28 -24.94
CA ALA A 13 -28.71 -4.87 -23.96
C ALA A 13 -27.26 -4.39 -24.14
N LEU A 14 -26.82 -4.19 -25.40
CA LEU A 14 -25.47 -3.73 -25.72
C LEU A 14 -25.25 -2.25 -25.29
N THR A 15 -26.26 -1.39 -25.44
CA THR A 15 -26.18 0.03 -25.03
C THR A 15 -26.21 0.20 -23.51
N PHE A 16 -26.98 -0.62 -22.79
CA PHE A 16 -26.97 -0.64 -21.31
C PHE A 16 -25.63 -1.14 -20.75
N GLY A 17 -25.02 -2.14 -21.41
CA GLY A 17 -23.70 -2.64 -21.04
C GLY A 17 -22.58 -1.60 -21.21
N ILE A 18 -22.61 -0.81 -22.29
CA ILE A 18 -21.63 0.26 -22.54
C ILE A 18 -21.82 1.43 -21.55
N ALA A 19 -23.07 1.81 -21.24
CA ALA A 19 -23.36 2.88 -20.28
C ALA A 19 -22.96 2.50 -18.84
N ALA A 20 -23.13 1.24 -18.44
CA ALA A 20 -22.71 0.76 -17.12
C ALA A 20 -21.17 0.66 -16.99
N SER A 21 -20.45 0.42 -18.09
CA SER A 21 -18.99 0.32 -18.11
C SER A 21 -18.28 1.67 -17.96
N ALA A 22 -18.94 2.78 -18.32
CA ALA A 22 -18.35 4.12 -18.26
C ALA A 22 -18.26 4.72 -16.83
N LEU A 23 -18.86 4.07 -15.83
CA LEU A 23 -18.91 4.55 -14.44
C LEU A 23 -17.74 4.07 -13.57
N ILE A 24 -16.81 3.27 -14.11
CA ILE A 24 -15.60 2.85 -13.40
C ILE A 24 -14.44 3.80 -13.74
N LEU A 25 -14.67 5.11 -13.62
CA LEU A 25 -13.56 6.07 -13.55
C LEU A 25 -12.98 5.97 -12.15
N THR A 26 -11.90 5.20 -12.04
CA THR A 26 -11.06 5.08 -10.86
C THR A 26 -10.74 6.47 -10.32
N SER A 27 -11.18 6.76 -9.09
CA SER A 27 -10.97 8.05 -8.43
C SER A 27 -9.51 8.19 -8.01
N CYS A 28 -8.63 8.44 -8.97
CA CYS A 28 -7.25 8.83 -8.69
C CYS A 28 -7.28 10.29 -8.21
N SER A 29 -7.12 10.52 -6.91
CA SER A 29 -7.09 11.88 -6.37
C SER A 29 -5.73 12.52 -6.64
N THR A 30 -5.66 13.42 -7.62
CA THR A 30 -4.47 14.25 -7.87
C THR A 30 -4.53 15.56 -7.07
N THR A 31 -3.42 16.28 -7.04
CA THR A 31 -3.32 17.60 -6.39
C THR A 31 -4.33 18.58 -6.97
N GLU A 32 -4.49 18.62 -8.28
CA GLU A 32 -5.43 19.48 -8.99
C GLU A 32 -6.88 19.16 -8.59
N THR A 33 -7.22 17.87 -8.46
CA THR A 33 -8.57 17.48 -8.00
C THR A 33 -8.84 17.93 -6.56
N ARG A 34 -7.83 17.92 -5.69
CA ARG A 34 -7.96 18.43 -4.32
C ARG A 34 -8.10 19.95 -4.31
N ILE A 35 -7.31 20.66 -5.11
CA ILE A 35 -7.40 22.13 -5.27
C ILE A 35 -8.77 22.54 -5.79
N SER A 36 -9.27 21.86 -6.83
CA SER A 36 -10.59 22.16 -7.40
C SER A 36 -11.74 21.91 -6.41
N LYS A 37 -11.60 20.93 -5.51
CA LYS A 37 -12.61 20.65 -4.48
C LYS A 37 -12.50 21.57 -3.26
N HIS A 38 -11.31 22.09 -2.99
CA HIS A 38 -11.03 22.97 -1.84
C HIS A 38 -10.34 24.27 -2.28
N PRO A 39 -10.97 25.07 -3.16
CA PRO A 39 -10.38 26.31 -3.64
C PRO A 39 -10.17 27.33 -2.51
N GLU A 40 -10.98 27.29 -1.46
CA GLU A 40 -10.88 28.15 -0.28
C GLU A 40 -9.53 28.01 0.43
N ILE A 41 -9.01 26.78 0.53
CA ILE A 41 -7.70 26.53 1.13
C ILE A 41 -6.62 27.10 0.22
N TYR A 42 -6.68 26.82 -1.08
CA TYR A 42 -5.67 27.25 -2.06
C TYR A 42 -5.58 28.78 -2.18
N GLN A 43 -6.73 29.44 -2.25
CA GLN A 43 -6.81 30.91 -2.40
C GLN A 43 -6.31 31.64 -1.15
N SER A 44 -6.35 31.01 0.03
CA SER A 44 -5.79 31.57 1.27
C SER A 44 -4.25 31.55 1.32
N LEU A 45 -3.60 30.80 0.43
CA LEU A 45 -2.14 30.68 0.38
C LEU A 45 -1.51 31.89 -0.30
N SER A 46 -0.26 32.20 0.05
CA SER A 46 0.52 33.20 -0.69
C SER A 46 0.78 32.72 -2.13
N PRO A 47 1.03 33.61 -3.11
CA PRO A 47 1.29 33.19 -4.50
C PRO A 47 2.47 32.22 -4.63
N ARG A 48 3.49 32.37 -3.79
CA ARG A 48 4.62 31.44 -3.72
C ARG A 48 4.20 30.05 -3.23
N ASP A 49 3.33 30.00 -2.24
CA ASP A 49 2.82 28.76 -1.66
C ASP A 49 1.84 28.06 -2.60
N GLN A 50 1.03 28.83 -3.32
CA GLN A 50 0.16 28.32 -4.38
C GLN A 50 0.97 27.56 -5.43
N ALA A 51 2.04 28.18 -5.96
CA ALA A 51 2.90 27.53 -6.95
C ALA A 51 3.49 26.21 -6.44
N LEU A 52 4.02 26.19 -5.21
CA LEU A 52 4.56 24.96 -4.61
C LEU A 52 3.47 23.89 -4.46
N VAL A 53 2.34 24.25 -3.86
CA VAL A 53 1.25 23.32 -3.58
C VAL A 53 0.65 22.76 -4.86
N SER A 54 0.52 23.55 -5.93
CA SER A 54 0.05 23.06 -7.23
C SER A 54 0.96 22.01 -7.85
N HIS A 55 2.26 22.05 -7.56
CA HIS A 55 3.23 21.03 -8.00
C HIS A 55 3.35 19.85 -7.02
N GLY A 56 2.54 19.79 -5.97
CA GLY A 56 2.63 18.75 -4.95
C GLY A 56 3.84 18.91 -4.02
N GLU A 57 4.45 20.09 -3.99
CA GLU A 57 5.58 20.42 -3.15
C GLU A 57 5.15 21.14 -1.87
N ILE A 58 5.99 21.06 -0.84
CA ILE A 58 5.77 21.74 0.43
C ILE A 58 7.06 22.41 0.89
N ARG A 59 6.91 23.36 1.81
CA ARG A 59 8.04 24.01 2.50
C ARG A 59 7.77 24.15 4.00
N ALA A 60 8.83 24.43 4.75
CA ALA A 60 8.72 24.78 6.15
C ALA A 60 7.78 25.99 6.34
N GLY A 61 6.97 25.93 7.40
CA GLY A 61 5.98 26.96 7.74
C GLY A 61 4.64 26.85 7.00
N LEU A 62 4.45 25.92 6.06
CA LEU A 62 3.11 25.69 5.48
C LEU A 62 2.12 25.18 6.54
N SER A 63 0.84 25.48 6.34
CA SER A 63 -0.23 24.96 7.19
C SER A 63 -0.49 23.49 6.91
N VAL A 64 -1.09 22.78 7.89
CA VAL A 64 -1.52 21.38 7.72
C VAL A 64 -2.44 21.22 6.51
N ASN A 65 -3.37 22.15 6.32
CA ASN A 65 -4.30 22.14 5.18
C ASN A 65 -3.60 22.31 3.83
N ALA A 66 -2.57 23.17 3.75
CA ALA A 66 -1.76 23.32 2.54
C ALA A 66 -1.00 22.04 2.20
N VAL A 67 -0.46 21.35 3.21
CA VAL A 67 0.21 20.06 3.01
C VAL A 67 -0.78 18.98 2.59
N TRP A 68 -1.97 18.93 3.18
CA TRP A 68 -3.03 18.02 2.75
C TRP A 68 -3.46 18.28 1.30
N LEU A 69 -3.50 19.55 0.89
CA LEU A 69 -3.80 19.92 -0.49
C LEU A 69 -2.73 19.38 -1.45
N ALA A 70 -1.45 19.55 -1.11
CA ALA A 70 -0.32 19.08 -1.91
C ALA A 70 -0.20 17.54 -1.93
N TRP A 71 -0.21 16.89 -0.77
CA TRP A 71 0.16 15.48 -0.60
C TRP A 71 -1.02 14.53 -0.38
N GLY A 72 -2.19 15.05 -0.02
CA GLY A 72 -3.37 14.25 0.30
C GLY A 72 -3.39 13.75 1.75
N SER A 73 -4.19 12.72 1.99
CA SER A 73 -4.28 12.06 3.29
C SER A 73 -3.06 11.16 3.51
N PRO A 74 -2.43 11.19 4.69
CA PRO A 74 -1.32 10.30 4.99
C PRO A 74 -1.79 8.88 5.30
N ASP A 75 -0.91 7.90 5.10
CA ASP A 75 -1.16 6.51 5.50
C ASP A 75 -1.11 6.35 7.01
N ARG A 76 -0.25 7.13 7.69
CA ARG A 76 -0.11 7.11 9.15
C ARG A 76 0.04 8.52 9.71
N LYS A 77 -0.55 8.72 10.88
CA LYS A 77 -0.37 9.90 11.72
C LYS A 77 0.18 9.48 13.07
N ILE A 78 1.25 10.13 13.49
CA ILE A 78 1.88 9.92 14.80
C ILE A 78 1.74 11.22 15.57
N VAL A 79 1.13 11.16 16.75
CA VAL A 79 1.06 12.29 17.68
C VAL A 79 2.04 12.02 18.82
N GLY A 80 2.87 13.00 19.14
CA GLY A 80 3.85 12.88 20.20
C GLY A 80 4.40 14.22 20.66
N SER A 81 5.57 14.16 21.29
CA SER A 81 6.29 15.36 21.72
C SER A 81 7.72 15.29 21.21
N MET A 82 8.17 16.33 20.50
CA MET A 82 9.55 16.44 20.02
C MET A 82 10.21 17.62 20.71
N ARG A 83 11.24 17.36 21.51
CA ARG A 83 11.93 18.38 22.33
C ARG A 83 10.94 19.18 23.21
N GLY A 84 9.96 18.49 23.80
CA GLY A 84 8.96 19.09 24.69
C GLY A 84 7.81 19.81 23.98
N ARG A 85 7.76 19.85 22.64
CA ARG A 85 6.68 20.48 21.87
C ARG A 85 5.71 19.43 21.33
N PRO A 86 4.39 19.59 21.52
CA PRO A 86 3.39 18.74 20.85
C PRO A 86 3.64 18.75 19.35
N THR A 87 3.78 17.57 18.76
CA THR A 87 4.14 17.39 17.35
C THR A 87 3.25 16.31 16.73
N GLU A 88 2.75 16.58 15.53
CA GLU A 88 2.06 15.60 14.70
C GLU A 88 2.93 15.30 13.48
N THR A 89 3.19 14.02 13.21
CA THR A 89 4.00 13.56 12.07
C THR A 89 3.16 12.70 11.16
N TRP A 90 3.12 13.07 9.89
CA TRP A 90 2.45 12.32 8.83
C TRP A 90 3.47 11.52 8.05
N ILE A 91 3.14 10.25 7.77
CA ILE A 91 3.99 9.33 7.02
C ILE A 91 3.19 8.82 5.82
N TYR A 92 3.81 8.91 4.65
CA TYR A 92 3.32 8.37 3.40
C TYR A 92 4.18 7.18 3.02
N VAL A 93 3.56 6.00 2.96
CA VAL A 93 4.21 4.73 2.70
C VAL A 93 4.10 4.43 1.23
N ASN A 94 5.24 4.13 0.61
CA ASN A 94 5.28 3.55 -0.71
C ASN A 94 5.83 2.13 -0.60
N TYR A 95 5.64 1.36 -1.67
CA TYR A 95 6.08 -0.01 -1.74
C TYR A 95 7.16 -0.13 -2.81
N THR A 96 8.17 -0.93 -2.51
CA THR A 96 9.19 -1.29 -3.50
C THR A 96 9.43 -2.78 -3.47
N THR A 97 9.94 -3.30 -4.57
CA THR A 97 10.16 -4.72 -4.77
C THR A 97 11.51 -5.11 -4.19
N ALA A 98 11.56 -5.96 -3.17
CA ALA A 98 12.84 -6.35 -2.59
C ALA A 98 13.72 -7.04 -3.64
N PRO A 99 15.01 -6.69 -3.73
CA PRO A 99 15.92 -7.41 -4.60
C PRO A 99 15.94 -8.89 -4.21
N TYR A 100 15.81 -9.77 -5.21
CA TYR A 100 15.96 -11.20 -5.03
C TYR A 100 17.30 -11.47 -4.34
N GLY A 101 17.26 -11.98 -3.10
CA GLY A 101 18.44 -12.25 -2.29
C GLY A 101 18.51 -11.50 -0.96
N TYR A 102 17.60 -10.57 -0.67
CA TYR A 102 17.48 -10.02 0.68
C TYR A 102 16.76 -11.03 1.58
N GLY A 103 17.57 -11.73 2.39
CA GLY A 103 17.17 -12.86 3.20
C GLY A 103 15.89 -12.61 4.00
N TYR A 104 14.95 -13.53 3.85
CA TYR A 104 14.06 -13.89 4.93
C TYR A 104 14.90 -14.08 6.21
N PRO A 105 14.60 -13.42 7.34
CA PRO A 105 15.26 -13.70 8.61
C PRO A 105 14.80 -15.04 9.24
N TYR A 106 14.27 -15.96 8.44
CA TYR A 106 14.15 -17.37 8.81
C TYR A 106 15.23 -18.17 8.09
N GLY A 107 16.49 -17.84 8.39
CA GLY A 107 17.60 -18.73 8.10
C GLY A 107 17.48 -20.02 8.92
N PRO A 108 17.56 -21.22 8.30
CA PRO A 108 17.27 -22.50 8.95
C PRO A 108 18.42 -23.04 9.83
N TYR A 109 19.25 -22.18 10.42
CA TYR A 109 20.42 -22.61 11.21
C TYR A 109 20.39 -22.05 12.62
N GLY A 110 19.45 -22.56 13.41
CA GLY A 110 19.45 -22.48 14.85
C GLY A 110 18.90 -23.79 15.42
N TYR A 111 19.80 -24.75 15.64
CA TYR A 111 19.61 -26.08 16.25
C TYR A 111 19.08 -27.20 15.35
N GLY A 112 19.92 -28.24 15.18
CA GLY A 112 19.43 -29.62 15.08
C GLY A 112 19.85 -30.42 13.85
N ARG A 113 21.10 -30.89 13.83
CA ARG A 113 21.55 -32.24 13.44
C ARG A 113 20.53 -33.13 12.67
N GLY A 114 20.79 -33.39 11.37
CA GLY A 114 20.52 -34.72 10.79
C GLY A 114 19.90 -34.80 9.38
N TYR A 115 20.69 -35.37 8.47
CA TYR A 115 20.31 -36.32 7.39
C TYR A 115 19.34 -35.92 6.26
N GLY A 116 19.87 -35.96 5.03
CA GLY A 116 19.37 -36.91 4.01
C GLY A 116 18.42 -36.36 2.93
N PHE A 117 18.98 -36.11 1.74
CA PHE A 117 18.23 -35.99 0.48
C PHE A 117 17.60 -37.33 0.07
N GLY A 118 16.35 -37.30 -0.41
CA GLY A 118 15.71 -38.44 -1.05
C GLY A 118 14.34 -38.09 -1.61
N PHE A 119 14.28 -37.59 -2.85
CA PHE A 119 13.05 -37.51 -3.62
C PHE A 119 12.73 -38.89 -4.18
N THR A 120 11.56 -39.46 -3.86
CA THR A 120 10.73 -40.29 -4.75
C THR A 120 9.53 -40.84 -4.00
N SER A 121 8.42 -40.94 -4.72
CA SER A 121 7.10 -41.50 -4.36
C SER A 121 6.09 -40.55 -3.70
N LEU A 122 4.91 -40.49 -4.33
CA LEU A 122 3.65 -39.95 -3.81
C LEU A 122 3.34 -40.62 -2.46
N GLY A 123 3.75 -40.01 -1.37
CA GLY A 123 3.42 -40.44 -0.01
C GLY A 123 2.67 -39.33 0.70
N PHE A 124 1.40 -39.58 1.06
CA PHE A 124 0.73 -38.77 2.07
C PHE A 124 1.41 -39.04 3.42
N VAL A 125 2.35 -38.18 3.82
CA VAL A 125 2.99 -38.28 5.13
C VAL A 125 2.15 -37.48 6.13
N GLY A 126 1.33 -38.18 6.91
CA GLY A 126 0.72 -37.59 8.11
C GLY A 126 1.77 -37.50 9.21
N SER A 127 2.23 -36.29 9.54
CA SER A 127 3.08 -36.07 10.71
C SER A 127 2.22 -35.96 11.97
N HIS A 128 2.47 -36.85 12.94
CA HIS A 128 1.79 -36.87 14.23
C HIS A 128 2.53 -35.98 15.23
N HIS A 129 1.89 -34.91 15.72
CA HIS A 129 2.44 -34.10 16.81
C HIS A 129 1.69 -34.36 18.11
N ARG A 130 2.44 -34.61 19.20
CA ARG A 130 1.91 -34.73 20.56
C ARG A 130 2.22 -33.45 21.35
N HIS A 131 1.18 -32.74 21.75
CA HIS A 131 1.28 -31.66 22.73
C HIS A 131 0.20 -31.85 23.80
N GLY A 132 0.61 -31.91 25.08
CA GLY A 132 -0.32 -32.06 26.21
C GLY A 132 -1.20 -33.31 26.17
N GLY A 133 -0.70 -34.45 25.66
CA GLY A 133 -1.44 -35.71 25.63
C GLY A 133 -2.45 -35.86 24.49
N ARG A 134 -2.52 -34.91 23.55
CA ARG A 134 -3.38 -34.97 22.37
C ARG A 134 -2.54 -35.13 21.09
N THR A 135 -2.99 -35.98 20.18
CA THR A 135 -2.35 -36.23 18.87
C THR A 135 -3.16 -35.54 17.78
N PHE A 136 -2.52 -34.68 16.99
CA PHE A 136 -3.13 -34.06 15.81
C PHE A 136 -2.41 -34.55 14.55
N VAL A 137 -3.17 -34.78 13.48
CA VAL A 137 -2.66 -35.18 12.15
C VAL A 137 -2.84 -34.01 11.21
N PHE A 138 -1.73 -33.54 10.64
CA PHE A 138 -1.76 -32.53 9.59
C PHE A 138 -1.67 -33.23 8.23
N PHE A 139 -2.58 -32.89 7.33
CA PHE A 139 -2.58 -33.35 5.93
C PHE A 139 -2.06 -32.20 5.06
N GLY A 140 -0.80 -32.28 4.66
CA GLY A 140 -0.13 -31.25 3.90
C GLY A 140 1.37 -31.24 4.22
N ASP A 141 2.15 -30.78 3.26
CA ASP A 141 3.56 -30.45 3.45
C ASP A 141 3.66 -29.36 4.54
N PRO A 142 4.26 -29.62 5.72
CA PRO A 142 4.36 -28.64 6.81
C PRO A 142 5.29 -27.47 6.49
N PHE A 143 5.97 -27.52 5.34
CA PHE A 143 6.81 -26.50 4.75
C PHE A 143 6.21 -25.91 3.45
N TYR A 144 4.96 -26.25 3.11
CA TYR A 144 4.26 -25.70 1.94
C TYR A 144 3.85 -24.28 2.26
N ASP A 145 4.79 -23.36 2.12
CA ASP A 145 4.48 -21.95 1.99
C ASP A 145 4.28 -21.68 0.48
N PRO A 146 3.07 -21.32 0.02
CA PRO A 146 2.82 -20.98 -1.38
C PRO A 146 3.65 -19.78 -1.86
N PHE A 147 4.34 -19.08 -0.95
CA PHE A 147 5.28 -18.00 -1.25
C PHE A 147 6.76 -18.43 -1.27
N TYR A 148 7.11 -19.67 -0.89
CA TYR A 148 8.50 -20.16 -0.81
C TYR A 148 9.19 -20.21 -2.19
N TYR A 149 8.42 -20.48 -3.25
CA TYR A 149 8.87 -20.43 -4.64
C TYR A 149 8.12 -19.34 -5.42
N SER A 150 7.66 -18.27 -4.77
CA SER A 150 6.99 -17.20 -5.50
C SER A 150 7.99 -16.50 -6.41
N TYR A 151 7.82 -16.67 -7.73
CA TYR A 151 8.51 -15.86 -8.73
C TYR A 151 8.12 -14.37 -8.63
N ILE A 152 7.11 -14.03 -7.84
CA ILE A 152 6.69 -12.67 -7.53
C ILE A 152 7.59 -12.14 -6.41
N PRO A 153 8.48 -11.18 -6.68
CA PRO A 153 9.36 -10.65 -5.65
C PRO A 153 8.54 -9.95 -4.55
N PRO A 154 8.94 -10.09 -3.27
CA PRO A 154 8.16 -9.55 -2.16
C PRO A 154 8.14 -8.03 -2.20
N SER A 155 6.95 -7.46 -1.98
CA SER A 155 6.75 -6.01 -1.88
C SER A 155 6.97 -5.58 -0.43
N ILE A 156 7.90 -4.66 -0.19
CA ILE A 156 8.19 -4.13 1.15
C ILE A 156 7.76 -2.66 1.26
N PRO A 157 7.11 -2.27 2.38
CA PRO A 157 6.75 -0.90 2.64
C PRO A 157 7.97 -0.09 3.09
N TYR A 158 8.08 1.15 2.63
CA TYR A 158 9.03 2.14 3.15
C TYR A 158 8.36 3.53 3.21
N PRO A 159 8.75 4.39 4.16
CA PRO A 159 8.25 5.75 4.19
C PRO A 159 8.86 6.53 3.02
N ALA A 160 8.06 6.96 2.04
CA ALA A 160 8.54 7.75 0.90
C ALA A 160 8.52 9.25 1.21
N LYS A 161 7.56 9.71 2.00
CA LYS A 161 7.46 11.11 2.43
C LYS A 161 7.09 11.18 3.89
N ILE A 162 7.72 12.10 4.62
CA ILE A 162 7.44 12.36 6.02
C ILE A 162 7.34 13.87 6.21
N VAL A 163 6.37 14.32 7.00
CA VAL A 163 6.23 15.73 7.39
C VAL A 163 5.81 15.81 8.84
N SER A 164 6.44 16.70 9.60
CA SER A 164 6.14 16.97 11.00
C SER A 164 5.63 18.39 11.18
N PHE A 165 4.62 18.54 12.03
CA PHE A 165 3.95 19.78 12.34
C PHE A 165 4.10 20.11 13.82
N ALA A 166 4.37 21.37 14.12
CA ALA A 166 4.19 21.94 15.46
C ALA A 166 3.34 23.19 15.33
N SER A 167 2.37 23.37 16.23
CA SER A 167 1.43 24.51 16.20
C SER A 167 0.74 24.70 14.83
N GLY A 168 0.39 23.60 14.17
CA GLY A 168 -0.29 23.62 12.86
C GLY A 168 0.58 24.09 11.69
N ARG A 169 1.91 24.06 11.82
CA ARG A 169 2.88 24.51 10.82
C ARG A 169 3.97 23.47 10.59
N VAL A 170 4.40 23.31 9.33
CA VAL A 170 5.51 22.39 8.97
C VAL A 170 6.80 22.83 9.66
N VAL A 171 7.38 21.94 10.46
CA VAL A 171 8.69 22.16 11.12
C VAL A 171 9.81 21.32 10.52
N SER A 172 9.48 20.20 9.89
CA SER A 172 10.43 19.32 9.20
C SER A 172 9.70 18.48 8.17
N PHE A 173 10.35 18.19 7.04
CA PHE A 173 9.84 17.25 6.04
C PHE A 173 11.01 16.59 5.30
N GLN A 174 10.77 15.40 4.78
CA GLN A 174 11.76 14.60 4.06
C GLN A 174 11.09 13.86 2.90
N TYR A 175 11.82 13.77 1.79
CA TYR A 175 11.53 12.86 0.68
C TYR A 175 12.60 11.77 0.73
N LEU A 176 12.17 10.53 0.79
CA LEU A 176 13.04 9.38 0.97
C LEU A 176 13.05 8.57 -0.34
N ALA A 177 14.25 8.28 -0.82
CA ALA A 177 14.43 7.38 -1.94
C ALA A 177 14.05 5.94 -1.53
N PRO A 178 13.66 5.08 -2.50
CA PRO A 178 13.59 3.66 -2.25
C PRO A 178 14.93 3.15 -1.67
N PRO A 179 14.90 2.18 -0.76
CA PRO A 179 16.11 1.66 -0.11
C PRO A 179 17.10 0.92 -1.04
N TYR A 180 16.79 0.77 -2.32
CA TYR A 180 17.61 0.12 -3.36
C TYR A 180 17.15 0.52 -4.76
#